data_AF-A0A4R7IQ80-F1
#
_entry.id   AF-A0A4R7IQ80-F1
#
_cell.length_a   1.000
_cell.length_b   1.000
_cell.length_c   1.000
_cell.angle_alpha   90.00
_cell.angle_beta   90.00
_cell.angle_gamma   90.00
#
_symmetry.space_group_name_H-M   'P 1'
#
loop_
_entity.id
_entity.type
_entity.pdbx_description
1 polymer ?
#
loop_
_entity_poly.entity_id
_entity_poly.type
_entity_poly.pdbx_seq_one_letter_code
_entity_poly.pdbx_strand_id
1 'polypeptide(L)'
;MARSGLADAARVARWADSALGPGRGSATADGKATLSDATAGQAARALGLTVAEVRADWDTARLAGLVEVHGGTARPGWRLRAWNRDDSAVLRGWVALFDAWSLAHPEPAGLEPAAVAEVVSAMPQVLSFLQLSAGPVPVAQLLDLLEQRVTELRTERCEVPYGPRLEPGTPGTEPVPGPAADTPLAPLLDWALDALASVGALTCGDGQATLTPLGNWAVWVKLEQICVAAQSPAGNIEQSAEGMLRGCGRLRPNAARAEYRAWLAARPVGSAVAELLAAARGEDALLRGLAFDALRVVGAPAEPDVRAVLDEPTLRPYALLWLAEHDGADPEDAHEVLTRPEATWLWVDTAAAVADHGEAPLLVRHLESAVQATVPALLDEVRAVGHPRTVQVLVALAAAHPDPALAKAVRRAAFQVHTGGS
;
A
#
# COMPACT_ATOMS: atom_id res chain seq x y z
N MET A 1 -9.71 21.81 -12.83
CA MET A 1 -8.84 20.96 -13.67
C MET A 1 -9.09 19.47 -13.38
N ALA A 2 -8.82 18.93 -12.19
CA ALA A 2 -9.06 17.50 -11.92
C ALA A 2 -10.52 17.07 -12.13
N ARG A 3 -11.49 17.86 -11.63
CA ARG A 3 -12.93 17.61 -11.87
C ARG A 3 -13.32 17.64 -13.34
N SER A 4 -12.73 18.53 -14.14
CA SER A 4 -13.04 18.63 -15.56
C SER A 4 -12.42 17.48 -16.34
N GLY A 5 -11.17 17.10 -16.03
CA GLY A 5 -10.49 15.97 -16.68
C GLY A 5 -11.11 14.60 -16.36
N LEU A 6 -11.82 14.49 -15.24
CA LEU A 6 -12.52 13.25 -14.84
C LEU A 6 -14.04 13.33 -15.01
N ALA A 7 -14.57 14.38 -15.65
CA ALA A 7 -16.02 14.61 -15.72
C ALA A 7 -16.76 13.52 -16.49
N ASP A 8 -16.24 13.11 -17.65
CA ASP A 8 -16.84 12.10 -18.50
C ASP A 8 -16.76 10.70 -17.87
N ALA A 9 -15.60 10.35 -17.30
CA ALA A 9 -15.42 9.16 -16.46
C ALA A 9 -16.41 9.11 -15.27
N ALA A 10 -16.59 10.24 -14.56
CA ALA A 10 -17.56 10.33 -13.46
C ALA A 10 -19.01 10.19 -13.95
N ARG A 11 -19.33 10.66 -15.16
CA ARG A 11 -20.66 10.48 -15.78
C ARG A 11 -20.93 9.00 -16.05
N VAL A 12 -19.98 8.27 -16.65
CA VAL A 12 -20.09 6.82 -16.86
C VAL A 12 -20.18 6.06 -15.55
N ALA A 13 -19.39 6.43 -14.54
CA ALA A 13 -19.42 5.80 -13.22
C ALA A 13 -20.79 5.96 -12.51
N ARG A 14 -21.41 7.14 -12.58
CA ARG A 14 -22.76 7.39 -12.04
C ARG A 14 -23.83 6.61 -12.78
N TRP A 15 -23.71 6.52 -14.11
CA TRP A 15 -24.60 5.68 -14.89
C TRP A 15 -24.49 4.22 -14.44
N ALA A 16 -23.28 3.70 -14.28
CA ALA A 16 -23.03 2.34 -13.86
C ALA A 16 -23.62 2.04 -12.47
N ASP A 17 -23.44 2.95 -11.51
CA ASP A 17 -24.06 2.86 -10.18
C ASP A 17 -25.60 2.72 -10.26
N SER A 18 -26.24 3.53 -11.11
CA SER A 18 -27.70 3.50 -11.28
C SER A 18 -28.22 2.29 -12.08
N ALA A 19 -27.46 1.84 -13.08
CA ALA A 19 -27.90 0.85 -14.07
C ALA A 19 -27.49 -0.58 -13.70
N LEU A 20 -26.34 -0.76 -13.04
CA LEU A 20 -25.67 -2.05 -12.79
C LEU A 20 -25.66 -2.45 -11.31
N GLY A 21 -26.47 -1.80 -10.47
CA GLY A 21 -26.60 -2.10 -9.04
C GLY A 21 -26.97 -3.56 -8.72
N PRO A 22 -26.92 -3.96 -7.44
CA PRO A 22 -27.04 -5.35 -7.01
C PRO A 22 -28.23 -6.09 -7.62
N GLY A 23 -27.99 -7.24 -8.25
CA GLY A 23 -29.02 -8.12 -8.82
C GLY A 23 -29.42 -7.87 -10.28
N ARG A 24 -28.76 -6.94 -11.00
CA ARG A 24 -29.11 -6.57 -12.39
C ARG A 24 -28.24 -7.18 -13.50
N GLY A 25 -27.51 -8.26 -13.22
CA GLY A 25 -26.67 -8.98 -14.20
C GLY A 25 -25.19 -8.59 -14.16
N SER A 26 -24.35 -9.29 -14.93
CA SER A 26 -22.90 -9.01 -14.99
C SER A 26 -22.63 -7.71 -15.74
N ALA A 27 -21.88 -6.80 -15.12
CA ALA A 27 -21.37 -5.59 -15.76
C ALA A 27 -20.29 -5.92 -16.81
N THR A 28 -19.57 -7.02 -16.60
CA THR A 28 -18.33 -7.35 -17.32
C THR A 28 -18.45 -8.65 -18.11
N ALA A 29 -17.70 -8.76 -19.21
CA ALA A 29 -17.74 -9.94 -20.08
C ALA A 29 -17.13 -11.18 -19.42
N ASP A 30 -15.96 -11.04 -18.76
CA ASP A 30 -15.12 -12.19 -18.35
C ASP A 30 -14.48 -12.02 -16.95
N GLY A 31 -15.04 -11.20 -16.06
CA GLY A 31 -14.42 -10.88 -14.76
C GLY A 31 -13.15 -10.02 -14.85
N LYS A 32 -12.72 -9.63 -16.06
CA LYS A 32 -11.55 -8.79 -16.35
C LYS A 32 -11.82 -7.27 -16.31
N ALA A 33 -12.82 -6.84 -15.56
CA ALA A 33 -13.22 -5.43 -15.40
C ALA A 33 -13.61 -4.64 -16.67
N THR A 34 -13.55 -5.23 -17.87
CA THR A 34 -14.00 -4.62 -19.14
C THR A 34 -15.51 -4.72 -19.30
N LEU A 35 -16.15 -3.65 -19.78
CA LEU A 35 -17.59 -3.65 -20.10
C LEU A 35 -17.93 -4.67 -21.19
N SER A 36 -19.02 -5.41 -21.00
CA SER A 36 -19.58 -6.24 -22.07
C SER A 36 -20.11 -5.40 -23.23
N ASP A 37 -20.18 -5.96 -24.44
CA ASP A 37 -20.75 -5.28 -25.62
C ASP A 37 -22.19 -4.77 -25.36
N ALA A 38 -22.99 -5.60 -24.69
CA ALA A 38 -24.37 -5.26 -24.32
C ALA A 38 -24.42 -4.07 -23.36
N THR A 39 -23.59 -4.09 -22.31
CA THR A 39 -23.51 -3.03 -21.30
C THR A 39 -23.01 -1.73 -21.91
N ALA A 40 -21.97 -1.79 -22.76
CA ALA A 40 -21.42 -0.61 -23.43
C ALA A 40 -22.43 0.00 -24.42
N GLY A 41 -23.18 -0.81 -25.16
CA GLY A 41 -24.25 -0.33 -26.04
C GLY A 41 -25.46 0.27 -25.29
N GLN A 42 -25.74 -0.20 -24.07
CA GLN A 42 -26.75 0.40 -23.21
C GLN A 42 -26.29 1.77 -22.67
N ALA A 43 -25.06 1.85 -22.16
CA ALA A 43 -24.46 3.09 -21.68
C ALA A 43 -24.38 4.14 -22.79
N ALA A 44 -23.93 3.76 -23.98
CA ALA A 44 -23.81 4.63 -25.15
C ALA A 44 -25.16 5.31 -25.47
N ARG A 45 -26.24 4.51 -25.53
CA ARG A 45 -27.60 5.03 -25.77
C ARG A 45 -28.10 5.91 -24.62
N ALA A 46 -27.83 5.53 -23.38
CA ALA A 46 -28.30 6.28 -22.21
C ALA A 46 -27.57 7.62 -22.02
N LEU A 47 -26.30 7.68 -22.37
CA LEU A 47 -25.42 8.85 -22.18
C LEU A 47 -25.27 9.71 -23.44
N GLY A 48 -25.75 9.25 -24.59
CA GLY A 48 -25.59 9.96 -25.87
C GLY A 48 -24.15 9.95 -26.38
N LEU A 49 -23.41 8.88 -26.08
CA LEU A 49 -22.00 8.69 -26.44
C LEU A 49 -21.86 7.54 -27.44
N THR A 50 -20.72 7.49 -28.12
CA THR A 50 -20.31 6.30 -28.87
C THR A 50 -19.89 5.19 -27.91
N VAL A 51 -19.93 3.94 -28.39
CA VAL A 51 -19.46 2.78 -27.61
C VAL A 51 -17.96 2.90 -27.27
N ALA A 52 -17.17 3.52 -28.15
CA ALA A 52 -15.76 3.74 -27.93
C ALA A 52 -15.51 4.75 -26.80
N GLU A 53 -16.21 5.88 -26.80
CA GLU A 53 -16.13 6.90 -25.73
C GLU A 53 -16.53 6.31 -24.38
N VAL A 54 -17.62 5.53 -24.32
CA VAL A 54 -18.04 4.86 -23.08
C VAL A 54 -16.96 3.92 -22.55
N ARG A 55 -16.28 3.17 -23.41
CA ARG A 55 -15.22 2.24 -22.99
C ARG A 55 -14.01 3.00 -22.46
N ALA A 56 -13.59 4.05 -23.17
CA ALA A 56 -12.49 4.91 -22.72
C ALA A 56 -12.81 5.54 -21.36
N ASP A 57 -13.99 6.17 -21.21
CA ASP A 57 -14.44 6.78 -19.97
C ASP A 57 -14.59 5.77 -18.83
N TRP A 58 -15.02 4.54 -19.14
CA TRP A 58 -15.09 3.44 -18.18
C TRP A 58 -13.70 3.04 -17.68
N ASP A 59 -12.75 2.87 -18.57
CA ASP A 59 -11.37 2.52 -18.22
C ASP A 59 -10.73 3.65 -17.40
N THR A 60 -10.94 4.91 -17.80
CA THR A 60 -10.55 6.08 -17.00
C THR A 60 -11.22 6.06 -15.62
N ALA A 61 -12.51 5.75 -15.52
CA ALA A 61 -13.23 5.67 -14.25
C ALA A 61 -12.68 4.56 -13.34
N ARG A 62 -12.27 3.43 -13.92
CA ARG A 62 -11.64 2.31 -13.20
C ARG A 62 -10.25 2.69 -12.70
N LEU A 63 -9.40 3.24 -13.57
CA LEU A 63 -8.04 3.68 -13.22
C LEU A 63 -8.05 4.81 -12.18
N ALA A 64 -9.00 5.74 -12.27
CA ALA A 64 -9.20 6.79 -11.28
C ALA A 64 -9.87 6.29 -9.97
N GLY A 65 -10.30 5.04 -9.90
CA GLY A 65 -10.99 4.45 -8.75
C GLY A 65 -12.35 5.10 -8.45
N LEU A 66 -13.04 5.57 -9.48
CA LEU A 66 -14.44 6.01 -9.44
C LEU A 66 -15.40 4.81 -9.54
N VAL A 67 -14.94 3.71 -10.12
CA VAL A 67 -15.65 2.42 -10.20
C VAL A 67 -14.75 1.33 -9.64
N GLU A 68 -15.33 0.47 -8.81
CA GLU A 68 -14.68 -0.74 -8.28
C GLU A 68 -15.36 -1.96 -8.87
N VAL A 69 -14.60 -2.83 -9.53
CA VAL A 69 -15.13 -4.07 -10.10
C VAL A 69 -14.73 -5.24 -9.21
N HIS A 70 -15.72 -5.98 -8.73
CA HIS A 70 -15.55 -7.19 -7.93
C HIS A 70 -16.23 -8.35 -8.67
N GLY A 71 -15.42 -9.23 -9.26
CA GLY A 71 -15.91 -10.29 -10.16
C GLY A 71 -16.68 -9.72 -11.35
N GLY A 72 -17.94 -10.14 -11.50
CA GLY A 72 -18.85 -9.64 -12.55
C GLY A 72 -19.59 -8.35 -12.19
N THR A 73 -19.43 -7.82 -10.97
CA THR A 73 -20.22 -6.68 -10.47
C THR A 73 -19.40 -5.40 -10.41
N ALA A 74 -19.99 -4.28 -10.80
CA ALA A 74 -19.39 -2.96 -10.68
C ALA A 74 -20.11 -2.17 -9.58
N ARG A 75 -19.34 -1.49 -8.73
CA ARG A 75 -19.85 -0.67 -7.64
C ARG A 75 -19.24 0.73 -7.72
N PRO A 76 -19.94 1.77 -7.24
CA PRO A 76 -19.35 3.09 -7.13
C PRO A 76 -18.15 3.03 -6.19
N GLY A 77 -17.01 3.54 -6.62
CA GLY A 77 -15.85 3.68 -5.73
C GLY A 77 -16.08 4.76 -4.68
N TRP A 78 -15.35 4.71 -3.57
CA TRP A 78 -15.49 5.72 -2.50
C TRP A 78 -15.24 7.16 -2.99
N ARG A 79 -14.35 7.32 -3.99
CA ARG A 79 -14.06 8.62 -4.63
C ARG A 79 -15.28 9.20 -5.35
N LEU A 80 -16.09 8.35 -5.98
CA LEU A 80 -17.35 8.76 -6.61
C LEU A 80 -18.38 9.19 -5.57
N ARG A 81 -18.49 8.45 -4.45
CA ARG A 81 -19.39 8.81 -3.33
C ARG A 81 -19.00 10.14 -2.66
N ALA A 82 -17.71 10.45 -2.61
CA ALA A 82 -17.20 11.70 -2.07
C ALA A 82 -17.15 12.85 -3.10
N TRP A 83 -17.47 12.57 -4.37
CA TRP A 83 -17.21 13.49 -5.49
C TRP A 83 -17.70 14.91 -5.24
N ASN A 84 -18.92 15.13 -4.76
CA ASN A 84 -19.47 16.49 -4.62
C ASN A 84 -18.98 17.25 -3.37
N ARG A 85 -18.35 16.57 -2.40
CA ARG A 85 -18.08 17.11 -1.06
C ARG A 85 -16.59 17.15 -0.66
N ASP A 86 -15.73 16.44 -1.38
CA ASP A 86 -14.31 16.34 -1.06
C ASP A 86 -13.46 16.51 -2.34
N ASP A 87 -12.85 17.68 -2.50
CA ASP A 87 -11.92 17.94 -3.62
C ASP A 87 -10.66 17.08 -3.52
N SER A 88 -10.24 16.68 -2.33
CA SER A 88 -9.08 15.79 -2.14
C SER A 88 -9.38 14.39 -2.67
N ALA A 89 -10.62 13.92 -2.60
CA ALA A 89 -11.03 12.65 -3.20
C ALA A 89 -10.89 12.69 -4.73
N VAL A 90 -11.24 13.82 -5.36
CA VAL A 90 -11.09 14.02 -6.81
C VAL A 90 -9.62 14.09 -7.20
N LEU A 91 -8.82 14.84 -6.45
CA LEU A 91 -7.37 14.91 -6.67
C LEU A 91 -6.72 13.53 -6.53
N ARG A 92 -7.09 12.74 -5.53
CA ARG A 92 -6.61 11.34 -5.37
C ARG A 92 -7.05 10.43 -6.51
N GLY A 93 -8.20 10.68 -7.14
CA GLY A 93 -8.63 9.95 -8.33
C GLY A 93 -7.81 10.33 -9.56
N TRP A 94 -7.55 11.62 -9.74
CA TRP A 94 -6.72 12.10 -10.85
C TRP A 94 -5.28 11.64 -10.72
N VAL A 95 -4.69 11.65 -9.51
CA VAL A 95 -3.33 11.12 -9.28
C VAL A 95 -3.26 9.63 -9.60
N ALA A 96 -4.30 8.84 -9.28
CA ALA A 96 -4.33 7.43 -9.64
C ALA A 96 -4.38 7.21 -11.17
N LEU A 97 -5.13 8.05 -11.89
CA LEU A 97 -5.12 8.04 -13.37
C LEU A 97 -3.76 8.47 -13.93
N PHE A 98 -3.16 9.52 -13.36
CA PHE A 98 -1.83 10.00 -13.72
C PHE A 98 -0.78 8.90 -13.54
N ASP A 99 -0.81 8.17 -12.43
CA ASP A 99 0.12 7.06 -12.18
C ASP A 99 -0.10 5.87 -13.12
N ALA A 100 -1.31 5.75 -13.68
CA ALA A 100 -1.70 4.74 -14.65
C ALA A 100 -1.72 5.25 -16.10
N TRP A 101 -0.99 6.33 -16.41
CA TRP A 101 -1.01 6.97 -17.74
C TRP A 101 -0.76 5.99 -18.89
N SER A 102 0.18 5.04 -18.72
CA SER A 102 0.53 4.05 -19.75
C SER A 102 -0.55 2.99 -19.96
N LEU A 103 -1.41 2.77 -18.95
CA LEU A 103 -2.59 1.91 -19.06
C LEU A 103 -3.79 2.66 -19.63
N ALA A 104 -3.89 3.96 -19.37
CA ALA A 104 -4.95 4.82 -19.90
C ALA A 104 -4.77 5.09 -21.39
N HIS A 105 -3.53 5.12 -21.87
CA HIS A 105 -3.19 5.29 -23.27
C HIS A 105 -2.18 4.20 -23.71
N PRO A 106 -2.67 3.01 -24.08
CA PRO A 106 -1.81 1.88 -24.44
C PRO A 106 -0.87 2.19 -25.60
N GLU A 107 0.28 1.53 -25.61
CA GLU A 107 1.29 1.71 -26.64
C GLU A 107 0.80 1.29 -28.03
N PRO A 108 1.28 1.95 -29.11
CA PRO A 108 1.03 1.50 -30.47
C PRO A 108 1.55 0.07 -30.72
N ALA A 109 0.83 -0.69 -31.54
CA ALA A 109 1.24 -2.04 -31.91
C ALA A 109 2.59 -2.05 -32.64
N GLY A 110 3.45 -3.02 -32.30
CA GLY A 110 4.75 -3.22 -32.94
C GLY A 110 5.94 -2.62 -32.18
N LEU A 111 5.73 -2.05 -31.00
CA LEU A 111 6.79 -1.63 -30.09
C LEU A 111 7.25 -2.81 -29.21
N GLU A 112 8.55 -2.90 -28.96
CA GLU A 112 9.14 -3.95 -28.13
C GLU A 112 8.73 -3.77 -26.65
N PRO A 113 8.10 -4.79 -26.01
CA PRO A 113 7.60 -4.66 -24.63
C PRO A 113 8.67 -4.28 -23.60
N ALA A 114 9.90 -4.75 -23.79
CA ALA A 114 11.02 -4.40 -22.91
C ALA A 114 11.38 -2.91 -22.99
N ALA A 115 11.38 -2.33 -24.19
CA ALA A 115 11.65 -0.92 -24.40
C ALA A 115 10.52 -0.04 -23.83
N VAL A 116 9.26 -0.47 -23.98
CA VAL A 116 8.10 0.19 -23.36
C VAL A 116 8.27 0.23 -21.83
N ALA A 117 8.60 -0.91 -21.21
CA ALA A 117 8.81 -0.99 -19.76
C ALA A 117 9.97 -0.10 -19.27
N GLU A 118 11.06 -0.01 -20.05
CA GLU A 118 12.18 0.88 -19.76
C GLU A 118 11.77 2.36 -19.81
N VAL A 119 11.02 2.78 -20.83
CA VAL A 119 10.53 4.16 -20.96
C VAL A 119 9.56 4.49 -19.84
N VAL A 120 8.59 3.62 -19.54
CA VAL A 120 7.68 3.80 -18.40
C VAL A 120 8.45 3.97 -17.08
N SER A 121 9.50 3.17 -16.88
CA SER A 121 10.36 3.25 -15.69
C SER A 121 11.22 4.53 -15.64
N ALA A 122 11.54 5.13 -16.79
CA ALA A 122 12.34 6.35 -16.89
C ALA A 122 11.53 7.64 -16.77
N MET A 123 10.22 7.61 -17.08
CA MET A 123 9.37 8.81 -17.06
C MET A 123 9.35 9.59 -15.74
N PRO A 124 9.47 9.00 -14.53
CA PRO A 124 9.57 9.78 -13.29
C PRO A 124 10.71 10.81 -13.31
N GLN A 125 11.87 10.50 -13.93
CA GLN A 125 12.97 11.45 -14.04
C GLN A 125 12.68 12.55 -15.06
N VAL A 126 12.08 12.20 -16.19
CA VAL A 126 11.66 13.16 -17.23
C VAL A 126 10.66 14.17 -16.66
N LEU A 127 9.68 13.69 -15.91
CA LEU A 127 8.68 14.51 -15.22
C LEU A 127 9.32 15.42 -14.16
N SER A 128 10.30 14.89 -13.40
CA SER A 128 11.06 15.68 -12.42
C SER A 128 11.87 16.79 -13.09
N PHE A 129 12.46 16.53 -14.26
CA PHE A 129 13.16 17.54 -15.04
C PHE A 129 12.21 18.64 -15.52
N LEU A 130 11.08 18.27 -16.13
CA LEU A 130 10.03 19.22 -16.54
C LEU A 130 9.58 20.12 -15.37
N GLN A 131 9.43 19.53 -14.17
CA GLN A 131 9.06 20.25 -12.96
C GLN A 131 10.11 21.27 -12.53
N LEU A 132 11.39 20.89 -12.59
CA LEU A 132 12.51 21.76 -12.20
C LEU A 132 12.77 22.86 -13.23
N SER A 133 12.52 22.62 -14.51
CA SER A 133 12.65 23.62 -15.58
C SER A 133 11.65 24.76 -15.45
N ALA A 134 10.51 24.56 -14.78
CA ALA A 134 9.47 25.55 -14.52
C ALA A 134 8.99 26.32 -15.78
N GLY A 135 8.97 25.65 -16.94
CA GLY A 135 8.61 26.22 -18.24
C GLY A 135 8.64 25.19 -19.36
N PRO A 136 8.44 25.61 -20.63
CA PRO A 136 8.51 24.71 -21.78
C PRO A 136 9.90 24.11 -21.96
N VAL A 137 9.94 22.81 -22.26
CA VAL A 137 11.18 22.06 -22.49
C VAL A 137 11.15 21.41 -23.87
N PRO A 138 12.23 21.53 -24.68
CA PRO A 138 12.28 20.93 -26.01
C PRO A 138 12.19 19.41 -25.96
N VAL A 139 11.40 18.80 -26.84
CA VAL A 139 11.28 17.34 -26.95
C VAL A 139 12.63 16.69 -27.21
N ALA A 140 13.51 17.33 -27.99
CA ALA A 140 14.87 16.87 -28.21
C ALA A 140 15.68 16.75 -26.90
N GLN A 141 15.52 17.71 -25.98
CA GLN A 141 16.19 17.65 -24.67
C GLN A 141 15.61 16.55 -23.77
N LEU A 142 14.30 16.32 -23.84
CA LEU A 142 13.66 15.21 -23.13
C LEU A 142 14.10 13.86 -23.68
N LEU A 143 14.35 13.77 -24.99
CA LEU A 143 14.88 12.57 -25.64
C LEU A 143 16.30 12.26 -25.16
N ASP A 144 17.19 13.26 -25.14
CA ASP A 144 18.55 13.10 -24.63
C ASP A 144 18.54 12.58 -23.18
N LEU A 145 17.67 13.13 -22.33
CA LEU A 145 17.50 12.70 -20.94
C LEU A 145 16.96 11.26 -20.85
N LEU A 146 15.98 10.91 -21.68
CA LEU A 146 15.40 9.58 -21.71
C LEU A 146 16.44 8.53 -22.15
N GLU A 147 17.21 8.83 -23.20
CA GLU A 147 18.29 7.97 -23.70
C GLU A 147 19.36 7.73 -22.63
N GLN A 148 19.76 8.78 -21.92
CA GLN A 148 20.68 8.65 -20.79
C GLN A 148 20.09 7.73 -19.71
N ARG A 149 18.84 7.95 -19.28
CA ARG A 149 18.25 7.17 -18.19
C ARG A 149 18.02 5.71 -18.55
N VAL A 150 17.57 5.43 -19.78
CA VAL A 150 17.41 4.05 -20.25
C VAL A 150 18.77 3.34 -20.28
N THR A 151 19.83 4.03 -20.66
CA THR A 151 21.20 3.49 -20.60
C THR A 151 21.64 3.17 -19.16
N GLU A 152 21.36 4.06 -18.21
CA GLU A 152 21.62 3.82 -16.78
C GLU A 152 20.83 2.62 -16.26
N LEU A 153 19.52 2.53 -16.54
CA LEU A 153 18.67 1.41 -16.12
C LEU A 153 19.17 0.05 -16.66
N ARG A 154 19.64 0.03 -17.91
CA ARG A 154 20.25 -1.17 -18.51
C ARG A 154 21.56 -1.54 -17.82
N THR A 155 22.37 -0.55 -17.47
CA THR A 155 23.64 -0.77 -16.76
C THR A 155 23.40 -1.29 -15.34
N GLU A 156 22.50 -0.67 -14.59
CA GLU A 156 22.09 -1.10 -13.23
C GLU A 156 21.58 -2.55 -13.23
N ARG A 157 20.82 -2.96 -14.26
CA ARG A 157 20.35 -4.36 -14.42
C ARG A 157 21.48 -5.34 -14.72
N CYS A 158 22.52 -4.92 -15.45
CA CYS A 158 23.69 -5.75 -15.73
C CYS A 158 24.58 -5.96 -14.49
N GLU A 159 24.53 -5.06 -13.51
CA GLU A 159 25.30 -5.13 -12.26
C GLU A 159 24.69 -6.02 -11.17
N VAL A 160 23.52 -6.64 -11.41
CA VAL A 160 22.90 -7.60 -10.48
C VAL A 160 23.21 -9.05 -10.90
N PRO A 161 24.33 -9.66 -10.47
CA PRO A 161 24.49 -11.10 -10.54
C PRO A 161 23.68 -11.75 -9.41
N TYR A 162 22.48 -12.25 -9.71
CA TYR A 162 21.74 -13.13 -8.79
C TYR A 162 21.89 -14.59 -9.22
N GLY A 163 22.81 -15.30 -8.58
CA GLY A 163 22.88 -16.76 -8.65
C GLY A 163 24.15 -17.31 -7.97
N PRO A 164 24.06 -18.45 -7.26
CA PRO A 164 25.26 -19.14 -6.78
C PRO A 164 26.11 -19.55 -7.98
N ARG A 165 27.43 -19.37 -7.84
CA ARG A 165 28.47 -19.73 -8.81
C ARG A 165 28.25 -21.16 -9.29
N LEU A 166 27.75 -21.34 -10.52
CA LEU A 166 27.67 -22.66 -11.15
C LEU A 166 29.10 -23.17 -11.34
N GLU A 167 29.34 -24.37 -10.82
CA GLU A 167 30.55 -25.17 -11.08
C GLU A 167 30.78 -25.29 -12.60
N PRO A 168 32.02 -25.13 -13.10
CA PRO A 168 32.30 -25.18 -14.53
C PRO A 168 32.19 -26.62 -15.04
N GLY A 169 31.08 -26.98 -15.67
CA GLY A 169 30.95 -28.34 -16.20
C GLY A 169 29.65 -28.79 -16.87
N THR A 170 28.75 -27.92 -17.34
CA THR A 170 27.53 -28.39 -18.03
C THR A 170 27.23 -27.58 -19.29
N PRO A 171 27.26 -28.17 -20.49
CA PRO A 171 26.86 -27.49 -21.72
C PRO A 171 25.33 -27.54 -21.83
N GLY A 172 24.68 -26.53 -21.25
CA GLY A 172 23.28 -26.20 -21.49
C GLY A 172 23.21 -24.77 -22.02
N THR A 173 23.15 -24.63 -23.33
CA THR A 173 23.01 -23.34 -24.01
C THR A 173 21.55 -22.87 -23.87
N GLU A 174 21.26 -22.12 -22.81
CA GLU A 174 20.17 -21.14 -22.88
C GLU A 174 20.77 -19.83 -23.43
N PRO A 175 20.14 -19.19 -24.43
CA PRO A 175 20.63 -17.93 -24.93
C PRO A 175 20.45 -16.87 -23.84
N VAL A 176 21.55 -16.36 -23.32
CA VAL A 176 21.60 -15.06 -22.65
C VAL A 176 20.89 -14.07 -23.59
N PRO A 177 19.86 -13.34 -23.15
CA PRO A 177 19.27 -12.30 -23.97
C PRO A 177 20.41 -11.34 -24.34
N GLY A 178 20.70 -11.23 -25.63
CA GLY A 178 21.64 -10.22 -26.12
C GLY A 178 21.18 -8.83 -25.67
N PRO A 179 22.08 -7.84 -25.66
CA PRO A 179 21.71 -6.46 -25.34
C PRO A 179 20.45 -6.08 -26.15
N ALA A 180 19.42 -5.61 -25.45
CA ALA A 180 18.18 -5.16 -26.07
C ALA A 180 18.54 -4.23 -27.22
N ALA A 181 18.10 -4.60 -28.42
CA ALA A 181 18.42 -3.92 -29.67
C ALA A 181 18.18 -2.40 -29.57
N ASP A 182 18.92 -1.65 -30.40
CA ASP A 182 18.81 -0.19 -30.66
C ASP A 182 17.41 0.24 -31.09
N THR A 183 16.42 0.05 -30.23
CA THR A 183 15.04 0.48 -30.43
C THR A 183 15.06 1.99 -30.34
N PRO A 184 14.67 2.72 -31.40
CA PRO A 184 14.65 4.17 -31.35
C PRO A 184 13.69 4.62 -30.26
N LEU A 185 14.16 5.45 -29.32
CA LEU A 185 13.36 5.91 -28.20
C LEU A 185 12.45 7.09 -28.54
N ALA A 186 12.70 7.80 -29.66
CA ALA A 186 11.89 8.95 -30.06
C ALA A 186 10.39 8.63 -30.21
N PRO A 187 9.97 7.56 -30.92
CA PRO A 187 8.55 7.20 -30.99
C PRO A 187 7.94 6.81 -29.64
N LEU A 188 8.75 6.24 -28.73
CA LEU A 188 8.30 5.88 -27.38
C LEU A 188 8.17 7.12 -26.49
N LEU A 189 9.03 8.12 -26.66
CA LEU A 189 8.90 9.41 -26.00
C LEU A 189 7.64 10.13 -26.48
N ASP A 190 7.40 10.20 -27.79
CA ASP A 190 6.20 10.82 -28.35
C ASP A 190 4.93 10.16 -27.80
N TRP A 191 4.88 8.82 -27.78
CA TRP A 191 3.79 8.09 -27.14
C TRP A 191 3.63 8.44 -25.65
N ALA A 192 4.72 8.47 -24.88
CA ALA A 192 4.65 8.77 -23.45
C ALA A 192 4.16 10.21 -23.19
N LEU A 193 4.59 11.17 -24.01
CA LEU A 193 4.13 12.55 -23.94
C LEU A 193 2.65 12.68 -24.31
N ASP A 194 2.21 12.02 -25.38
CA ASP A 194 0.80 11.99 -25.78
C ASP A 194 -0.08 11.33 -24.71
N ALA A 195 0.40 10.25 -24.10
CA ALA A 195 -0.29 9.56 -23.01
C ALA A 195 -0.43 10.46 -21.77
N LEU A 196 0.64 11.14 -21.37
CA LEU A 196 0.61 12.11 -20.26
C LEU A 196 -0.26 13.34 -20.57
N ALA A 197 -0.28 13.78 -21.83
CA ALA A 197 -1.18 14.83 -22.30
C ALA A 197 -2.65 14.39 -22.24
N SER A 198 -2.94 13.14 -22.61
CA SER A 198 -4.30 12.58 -22.59
C SER A 198 -4.93 12.56 -21.20
N VAL A 199 -4.13 12.39 -20.14
CA VAL A 199 -4.58 12.46 -18.74
C VAL A 199 -4.52 13.89 -18.16
N GLY A 200 -4.09 14.86 -18.97
CA GLY A 200 -4.02 16.29 -18.61
C GLY A 200 -2.81 16.67 -17.74
N ALA A 201 -1.76 15.84 -17.70
CA ALA A 201 -0.57 16.11 -16.89
C ALA A 201 0.36 17.15 -17.52
N LEU A 202 0.44 17.16 -18.85
CA LEU A 202 1.25 18.11 -19.61
C LEU A 202 0.54 18.55 -20.89
N THR A 203 1.09 19.56 -21.55
CA THR A 203 0.71 19.98 -22.90
C THR A 203 1.92 19.91 -23.80
N CYS A 204 1.71 19.42 -25.03
CA CYS A 204 2.72 19.42 -26.09
C CYS A 204 2.36 20.46 -27.16
N GLY A 205 3.33 21.26 -27.58
CA GLY A 205 3.16 22.30 -28.60
C GLY A 205 4.51 22.85 -29.06
N ASP A 206 4.64 23.18 -30.35
CA ASP A 206 5.87 23.74 -30.94
C ASP A 206 7.15 22.92 -30.68
N GLY A 207 7.02 21.59 -30.61
CA GLY A 207 8.14 20.69 -30.29
C GLY A 207 8.63 20.81 -28.84
N GLN A 208 7.78 21.33 -27.94
CA GLN A 208 8.03 21.48 -26.51
C GLN A 208 6.96 20.73 -25.70
N ALA A 209 7.32 20.30 -24.49
CA ALA A 209 6.38 19.84 -23.49
C ALA A 209 6.39 20.79 -22.28
N THR A 210 5.23 20.98 -21.63
CA THR A 210 5.09 21.80 -20.43
C THR A 210 4.10 21.14 -19.47
N LEU A 211 4.46 21.00 -18.19
CA LEU A 211 3.52 20.51 -17.19
C LEU A 211 2.33 21.47 -17.05
N THR A 212 1.12 20.92 -16.97
CA THR A 212 -0.05 21.70 -16.57
C THR A 212 0.08 22.07 -15.09
N PRO A 213 -0.68 23.05 -14.57
CA PRO A 213 -0.67 23.33 -13.13
C PRO A 213 -1.00 22.11 -12.26
N LEU A 214 -1.84 21.20 -12.77
CA LEU A 214 -2.21 19.96 -12.09
C LEU A 214 -1.09 18.91 -12.15
N GLY A 215 -0.46 18.72 -13.31
CA GLY A 215 0.72 17.85 -13.45
C GLY A 215 1.89 18.36 -12.62
N ASN A 216 2.13 19.67 -12.63
CA ASN A 216 3.16 20.31 -11.82
C ASN A 216 2.96 20.05 -10.33
N TRP A 217 1.74 20.26 -9.83
CA TRP A 217 1.39 19.93 -8.44
C TRP A 217 1.63 18.45 -8.13
N ALA A 218 1.23 17.52 -9.00
CA ALA A 218 1.36 16.09 -8.74
C ALA A 218 2.82 15.62 -8.73
N VAL A 219 3.64 16.11 -9.67
CA VAL A 219 5.08 15.83 -9.69
C VAL A 219 5.74 16.45 -8.46
N TRP A 220 5.38 17.67 -8.08
CA TRP A 220 5.89 18.29 -6.84
C TRP A 220 5.54 17.48 -5.60
N VAL A 221 4.30 17.00 -5.44
CA VAL A 221 3.90 16.15 -4.30
C VAL A 221 4.74 14.87 -4.26
N LYS A 222 5.01 14.26 -5.41
CA LYS A 222 5.85 13.05 -5.49
C LYS A 222 7.31 13.34 -5.15
N LEU A 223 7.86 14.44 -5.65
CA LEU A 223 9.22 14.89 -5.30
C LEU A 223 9.32 15.22 -3.82
N GLU A 224 8.35 15.93 -3.25
CA GLU A 224 8.29 16.23 -1.83
C GLU A 224 8.22 14.95 -1.01
N GLN A 225 7.41 13.97 -1.40
CA GLN A 225 7.36 12.65 -0.75
C GLN A 225 8.70 11.92 -0.82
N ILE A 226 9.42 12.00 -1.94
CA ILE A 226 10.78 11.44 -2.06
C ILE A 226 11.75 12.20 -1.14
N CYS A 227 11.68 13.52 -1.07
CA CYS A 227 12.53 14.33 -0.19
C CYS A 227 12.23 14.08 1.30
N VAL A 228 10.95 14.02 1.68
CA VAL A 228 10.51 13.67 3.04
C VAL A 228 10.88 12.23 3.36
N ALA A 229 10.77 11.33 2.39
CA ALA A 229 11.21 9.95 2.59
C ALA A 229 12.73 9.86 2.75
N ALA A 230 13.50 10.55 1.92
CA ALA A 230 14.96 10.62 2.03
C ALA A 230 15.41 11.31 3.33
N GLN A 231 14.57 12.18 3.89
CA GLN A 231 14.73 12.81 5.19
C GLN A 231 13.91 12.06 6.24
N SER A 232 14.23 10.80 6.54
CA SER A 232 13.68 10.19 7.76
C SER A 232 14.08 11.08 8.94
N PRO A 233 13.13 11.71 9.67
CA PRO A 233 13.46 12.62 10.77
C PRO A 233 14.46 12.04 11.80
N ALA A 234 14.47 10.72 11.98
CA ALA A 234 15.32 9.99 12.90
C ALA A 234 16.46 9.18 12.24
N GLY A 235 16.58 9.17 10.91
CA GLY A 235 17.69 8.53 10.20
C GLY A 235 17.58 7.00 10.00
N ASN A 236 16.38 6.41 10.04
CA ASN A 236 16.22 4.96 9.99
C ASN A 236 16.18 4.34 8.58
N ILE A 237 16.31 5.15 7.52
CA ILE A 237 16.12 4.71 6.14
C ILE A 237 17.04 3.54 5.73
N GLU A 238 18.26 3.48 6.25
CA GLU A 238 19.24 2.43 5.96
C GLU A 238 19.14 1.21 6.89
N GLN A 239 18.25 1.25 7.90
CA GLN A 239 18.11 0.18 8.88
C GLN A 239 17.31 -1.00 8.33
N SER A 240 17.48 -2.18 8.97
CA SER A 240 16.54 -3.30 8.83
C SER A 240 15.14 -2.91 9.34
N ALA A 241 14.11 -3.67 8.98
CA ALA A 241 12.75 -3.45 9.52
C ALA A 241 12.76 -3.40 11.05
N GLU A 242 13.41 -4.37 11.71
CA GLU A 242 13.50 -4.42 13.17
C GLU A 242 14.20 -3.18 13.74
N GLY A 243 15.32 -2.75 13.14
CA GLY A 243 16.06 -1.57 13.57
C GLY A 243 15.22 -0.30 13.45
N MET A 244 14.52 -0.13 12.33
CA MET A 244 13.61 0.98 12.09
C MET A 244 12.44 0.98 13.08
N LEU A 245 11.79 -0.16 13.30
CA LEU A 245 10.66 -0.27 14.22
C LEU A 245 11.09 0.04 15.66
N ARG A 246 12.28 -0.42 16.07
CA ARG A 246 12.87 -0.09 17.37
C ARG A 246 13.15 1.41 17.50
N GLY A 247 13.67 2.05 16.47
CA GLY A 247 13.84 3.51 16.41
C GLY A 247 12.51 4.25 16.53
N CYS A 248 11.43 3.69 15.99
CA CYS A 248 10.09 4.27 16.03
C CYS A 248 9.38 4.10 17.38
N GLY A 249 9.77 3.14 18.23
CA GLY A 249 9.04 2.79 19.45
C GLY A 249 8.87 3.92 20.47
N ARG A 250 9.70 4.98 20.39
CA ARG A 250 9.59 6.17 21.26
C ARG A 250 8.95 7.37 20.58
N LEU A 251 8.59 7.25 19.31
CA LEU A 251 8.02 8.34 18.54
C LEU A 251 6.51 8.43 18.75
N ARG A 252 5.96 9.64 18.55
CA ARG A 252 4.50 9.81 18.46
C ARG A 252 3.98 9.11 17.19
N PRO A 253 2.72 8.65 17.16
CA PRO A 253 2.18 7.89 16.03
C PRO A 253 2.39 8.54 14.65
N ASN A 254 2.14 9.85 14.53
CA ASN A 254 2.34 10.57 13.25
C ASN A 254 3.82 10.64 12.82
N ALA A 255 4.75 10.71 13.78
CA ALA A 255 6.18 10.72 13.51
C ALA A 255 6.68 9.31 13.11
N ALA A 256 6.24 8.27 13.83
CA ALA A 256 6.51 6.88 13.44
C ALA A 256 5.96 6.57 12.03
N ARG A 257 4.74 7.04 11.71
CA ARG A 257 4.17 6.88 10.36
C ARG A 257 5.00 7.58 9.27
N ALA A 258 5.65 8.70 9.59
CA ALA A 258 6.56 9.35 8.65
C ALA A 258 7.83 8.51 8.42
N GLU A 259 8.40 7.94 9.48
CA GLU A 259 9.54 7.01 9.39
C GLU A 259 9.19 5.76 8.57
N TYR A 260 8.00 5.18 8.74
CA TYR A 260 7.57 4.03 7.95
C TYR A 260 7.53 4.37 6.46
N ARG A 261 6.94 5.52 6.09
CA ARG A 261 6.90 5.96 4.68
C ARG A 261 8.30 6.16 4.10
N ALA A 262 9.19 6.77 4.88
CA ALA A 262 10.58 7.00 4.51
C ALA A 262 11.32 5.68 4.24
N TRP A 263 11.24 4.75 5.19
CA TRP A 263 11.85 3.44 5.10
C TRP A 263 11.30 2.62 3.92
N LEU A 264 9.98 2.63 3.72
CA LEU A 264 9.30 1.93 2.63
C LEU A 264 9.68 2.48 1.25
N ALA A 265 9.83 3.79 1.10
CA ALA A 265 10.15 4.41 -0.19
C ALA A 265 11.55 4.03 -0.72
N ALA A 266 12.45 3.58 0.15
CA ALA A 266 13.83 3.25 -0.20
C ALA A 266 14.03 1.80 -0.68
N ARG A 267 12.96 0.99 -0.78
CA ARG A 267 13.09 -0.46 -1.01
C ARG A 267 11.92 -1.09 -1.76
N PRO A 268 12.10 -2.25 -2.43
CA PRO A 268 11.01 -2.98 -3.07
C PRO A 268 9.94 -3.42 -2.06
N VAL A 269 8.66 -3.23 -2.42
CA VAL A 269 7.51 -3.49 -1.54
C VAL A 269 7.49 -4.93 -1.00
N GLY A 270 7.74 -5.93 -1.85
CA GLY A 270 7.75 -7.34 -1.43
C GLY A 270 8.81 -7.65 -0.37
N SER A 271 10.04 -7.12 -0.53
CA SER A 271 11.10 -7.26 0.50
C SER A 271 10.70 -6.58 1.79
N ALA A 272 10.11 -5.39 1.70
CA ALA A 272 9.67 -4.62 2.86
C ALA A 272 8.62 -5.36 3.68
N VAL A 273 7.61 -5.92 3.01
CA VAL A 273 6.54 -6.71 3.65
C VAL A 273 7.12 -7.96 4.33
N ALA A 274 7.99 -8.69 3.64
CA ALA A 274 8.65 -9.87 4.20
C ALA A 274 9.49 -9.54 5.45
N GLU A 275 10.27 -8.45 5.42
CA GLU A 275 11.06 -8.00 6.57
C GLU A 275 10.19 -7.53 7.74
N LEU A 276 9.09 -6.82 7.49
CA LEU A 276 8.14 -6.40 8.54
C LEU A 276 7.47 -7.59 9.21
N LEU A 277 7.02 -8.58 8.43
CA LEU A 277 6.46 -9.82 8.98
C LEU A 277 7.51 -10.64 9.73
N ALA A 278 8.76 -10.67 9.27
CA ALA A 278 9.86 -11.30 10.01
C ALA A 278 10.10 -10.62 11.36
N ALA A 279 10.10 -9.28 11.40
CA ALA A 279 10.19 -8.52 12.65
C ALA A 279 9.00 -8.81 13.58
N ALA A 280 7.79 -8.94 13.04
CA ALA A 280 6.58 -9.25 13.81
C ALA A 280 6.62 -10.63 14.48
N ARG A 281 7.28 -11.62 13.86
CA ARG A 281 7.47 -12.97 14.42
C ARG A 281 8.43 -13.00 15.61
N GLY A 282 9.21 -11.93 15.81
CA GLY A 282 10.12 -11.81 16.94
C GLY A 282 9.43 -11.84 18.30
N GLU A 283 10.23 -11.90 19.35
CA GLU A 283 9.75 -11.99 20.73
C GLU A 283 9.26 -10.65 21.30
N ASP A 284 9.61 -9.53 20.67
CA ASP A 284 9.27 -8.18 21.13
C ASP A 284 7.84 -7.80 20.71
N ALA A 285 6.95 -7.78 21.71
CA ALA A 285 5.53 -7.46 21.53
C ALA A 285 5.31 -6.04 20.96
N LEU A 286 6.16 -5.07 21.30
CA LEU A 286 6.05 -3.72 20.75
C LEU A 286 6.36 -3.74 19.26
N LEU A 287 7.45 -4.40 18.85
CA LEU A 287 7.82 -4.49 17.44
C LEU A 287 6.77 -5.22 16.61
N ARG A 288 6.10 -6.23 17.18
CA ARG A 288 4.97 -6.90 16.54
C ARG A 288 3.83 -5.95 16.21
N GLY A 289 3.40 -5.14 17.16
CA GLY A 289 2.37 -4.12 16.93
C GLY A 289 2.80 -3.08 15.88
N LEU A 290 4.01 -2.54 16.03
CA LEU A 290 4.53 -1.51 15.11
C LEU A 290 4.73 -2.05 13.68
N ALA A 291 5.09 -3.32 13.52
CA ALA A 291 5.20 -3.95 12.20
C ALA A 291 3.85 -3.94 11.48
N PHE A 292 2.75 -4.24 12.16
CA PHE A 292 1.40 -4.15 11.58
C PHE A 292 0.95 -2.72 11.31
N ASP A 293 1.37 -1.75 12.12
CA ASP A 293 1.18 -0.32 11.80
C ASP A 293 1.92 0.10 10.53
N ALA A 294 3.14 -0.39 10.32
CA ALA A 294 3.89 -0.17 9.08
C ALA A 294 3.24 -0.88 7.89
N LEU A 295 2.71 -2.11 8.06
CA LEU A 295 1.96 -2.81 7.01
C LEU A 295 0.68 -2.04 6.61
N ARG A 296 0.01 -1.33 7.53
CA ARG A 296 -1.11 -0.42 7.20
C ARG A 296 -0.67 0.76 6.31
N VAL A 297 0.61 1.15 6.35
CA VAL A 297 1.16 2.17 5.44
C VAL A 297 1.39 1.59 4.05
N VAL A 298 1.77 0.31 3.95
CA VAL A 298 1.90 -0.41 2.67
C VAL A 298 0.54 -0.55 1.97
N GLY A 299 -0.49 -0.96 2.70
CA GLY A 299 -1.85 -1.11 2.18
C GLY A 299 -2.03 -2.36 1.29
N ALA A 300 -2.81 -2.24 0.21
CA ALA A 300 -3.23 -3.37 -0.64
C ALA A 300 -2.11 -4.33 -1.09
N PRO A 301 -0.90 -3.87 -1.45
CA PRO A 301 0.19 -4.79 -1.82
C PRO A 301 0.61 -5.79 -0.73
N ALA A 302 0.34 -5.52 0.55
CA ALA A 302 0.68 -6.42 1.66
C ALA A 302 -0.39 -7.49 1.93
N GLU A 303 -1.59 -7.38 1.34
CA GLU A 303 -2.74 -8.23 1.65
C GLU A 303 -2.48 -9.74 1.44
N PRO A 304 -1.81 -10.20 0.37
CA PRO A 304 -1.52 -11.62 0.19
C PRO A 304 -0.65 -12.19 1.31
N ASP A 305 0.41 -11.48 1.70
CA ASP A 305 1.34 -11.90 2.74
C ASP A 305 0.72 -11.84 4.14
N VAL A 306 -0.11 -10.82 4.41
CA VAL A 306 -0.86 -10.74 5.68
C VAL A 306 -1.87 -11.88 5.81
N ARG A 307 -2.54 -12.26 4.72
CA ARG A 307 -3.45 -13.42 4.73
C ARG A 307 -2.69 -14.73 4.96
N ALA A 308 -1.46 -14.85 4.45
CA ALA A 308 -0.64 -16.05 4.59
C ALA A 308 -0.22 -16.33 6.04
N VAL A 309 -0.20 -15.33 6.92
CA VAL A 309 0.18 -15.49 8.35
C VAL A 309 -1.00 -15.72 9.29
N LEU A 310 -2.23 -15.88 8.77
CA LEU A 310 -3.42 -16.14 9.59
C LEU A 310 -3.33 -17.44 10.40
N ASP A 311 -2.55 -18.42 9.93
CA ASP A 311 -2.35 -19.69 10.63
C ASP A 311 -1.24 -19.62 11.69
N GLU A 312 -0.51 -18.49 11.78
CA GLU A 312 0.52 -18.26 12.80
C GLU A 312 -0.13 -17.69 14.08
N PRO A 313 -0.17 -18.42 15.21
CA PRO A 313 -0.91 -17.99 16.39
C PRO A 313 -0.48 -16.63 16.95
N THR A 314 0.81 -16.29 16.81
CA THR A 314 1.37 -15.04 17.31
C THR A 314 1.02 -13.83 16.46
N LEU A 315 0.76 -14.03 15.15
CA LEU A 315 0.44 -12.95 14.23
C LEU A 315 -1.06 -12.85 13.93
N ARG A 316 -1.80 -13.94 14.12
CA ARG A 316 -3.20 -14.07 13.76
C ARG A 316 -4.08 -12.91 14.27
N PRO A 317 -4.06 -12.50 15.56
CA PRO A 317 -4.90 -11.39 16.01
C PRO A 317 -4.60 -10.08 15.29
N TYR A 318 -3.32 -9.80 15.02
CA TYR A 318 -2.91 -8.61 14.27
C TYR A 318 -3.32 -8.66 12.80
N ALA A 319 -3.17 -9.83 12.16
CA ALA A 319 -3.55 -10.03 10.77
C ALA A 319 -5.07 -9.91 10.57
N LEU A 320 -5.88 -10.43 11.50
CA LEU A 320 -7.33 -10.28 11.45
C LEU A 320 -7.77 -8.81 11.54
N LEU A 321 -7.19 -8.04 12.46
CA LEU A 321 -7.47 -6.61 12.58
C LEU A 321 -7.03 -5.84 11.32
N TRP A 322 -5.85 -6.16 10.80
CA TRP A 322 -5.33 -5.53 9.58
C TRP A 322 -6.25 -5.78 8.39
N LEU A 323 -6.72 -7.02 8.20
CA LEU A 323 -7.63 -7.39 7.11
C LEU A 323 -9.01 -6.74 7.28
N ALA A 324 -9.55 -6.68 8.50
CA ALA A 324 -10.82 -6.01 8.76
C ALA A 324 -10.77 -4.52 8.38
N GLU A 325 -9.71 -3.81 8.79
CA GLU A 325 -9.50 -2.41 8.39
C GLU A 325 -9.29 -2.27 6.88
N HIS A 326 -8.54 -3.19 6.26
CA HIS A 326 -8.30 -3.20 4.81
C HIS A 326 -9.61 -3.36 4.01
N ASP A 327 -10.52 -4.21 4.50
CA ASP A 327 -11.84 -4.46 3.92
C ASP A 327 -12.86 -3.33 4.22
N GLY A 328 -12.44 -2.31 4.98
CA GLY A 328 -13.22 -1.10 5.25
C GLY A 328 -14.13 -1.18 6.47
N ALA A 329 -13.85 -2.08 7.43
CA ALA A 329 -14.49 -2.05 8.74
C ALA A 329 -14.20 -0.71 9.46
N ASP A 330 -15.16 -0.24 10.27
CA ASP A 330 -14.92 0.91 11.14
C ASP A 330 -13.82 0.57 12.16
N PRO A 331 -12.79 1.41 12.35
CA PRO A 331 -11.78 1.20 13.40
C PRO A 331 -12.37 0.97 14.79
N GLU A 332 -13.52 1.55 15.11
CA GLU A 332 -14.20 1.33 16.40
C GLU A 332 -14.74 -0.10 16.52
N ASP A 333 -15.17 -0.71 15.41
CA ASP A 333 -15.77 -2.05 15.36
C ASP A 333 -14.77 -3.16 14.98
N ALA A 334 -13.57 -2.80 14.50
CA ALA A 334 -12.58 -3.76 14.00
C ALA A 334 -12.25 -4.87 15.01
N HIS A 335 -12.31 -4.58 16.31
CA HIS A 335 -12.07 -5.53 17.38
C HIS A 335 -13.10 -6.66 17.47
N GLU A 336 -14.30 -6.49 16.90
CA GLU A 336 -15.36 -7.50 16.86
C GLU A 336 -15.00 -8.71 15.96
N VAL A 337 -14.01 -8.55 15.06
CA VAL A 337 -13.51 -9.66 14.24
C VAL A 337 -12.79 -10.73 15.08
N LEU A 338 -12.31 -10.36 16.26
CA LEU A 338 -11.54 -11.25 17.13
C LEU A 338 -12.48 -12.11 17.97
N THR A 339 -12.19 -13.41 18.01
CA THR A 339 -12.78 -14.27 19.04
C THR A 339 -12.31 -13.84 20.43
N ARG A 340 -13.05 -14.25 21.47
CA ARG A 340 -12.68 -13.95 22.85
C ARG A 340 -11.24 -14.37 23.20
N PRO A 341 -10.76 -15.59 22.86
CA PRO A 341 -9.37 -15.97 23.09
C PRO A 341 -8.36 -15.10 22.34
N GLU A 342 -8.64 -14.73 21.08
CA GLU A 342 -7.74 -13.87 20.29
C GLU A 342 -7.65 -12.46 20.87
N ALA A 343 -8.77 -11.88 21.32
CA ALA A 343 -8.80 -10.60 22.01
C ALA A 343 -8.02 -10.64 23.34
N THR A 344 -8.17 -11.72 24.13
CA THR A 344 -7.39 -11.92 25.36
C THR A 344 -5.90 -12.09 25.05
N TRP A 345 -5.55 -12.80 23.97
CA TRP A 345 -4.16 -13.00 23.55
C TRP A 345 -3.50 -11.66 23.23
N LEU A 346 -4.17 -10.82 22.42
CA LEU A 346 -3.72 -9.48 22.07
C LEU A 346 -3.63 -8.55 23.29
N TRP A 347 -4.55 -8.70 24.25
CA TRP A 347 -4.49 -7.96 25.51
C TRP A 347 -3.22 -8.31 26.31
N VAL A 348 -2.83 -9.59 26.38
CA VAL A 348 -1.57 -10.01 27.03
C VAL A 348 -0.36 -9.49 26.28
N ASP A 349 -0.37 -9.51 24.95
CA ASP A 349 0.76 -9.03 24.14
C ASP A 349 0.94 -7.51 24.30
N THR A 350 -0.16 -6.76 24.32
CA THR A 350 -0.14 -5.32 24.61
C THR A 350 0.43 -5.04 26.01
N ALA A 351 0.05 -5.84 27.01
CA ALA A 351 0.61 -5.73 28.36
C ALA A 351 2.12 -6.05 28.38
N ALA A 352 2.58 -7.00 27.56
CA ALA A 352 4.00 -7.33 27.43
C ALA A 352 4.78 -6.16 26.81
N ALA A 353 4.23 -5.51 25.78
CA ALA A 353 4.84 -4.33 25.18
C ALA A 353 4.96 -3.17 26.19
N VAL A 354 3.92 -2.93 26.99
CA VAL A 354 3.93 -1.88 28.03
C VAL A 354 4.90 -2.23 29.16
N ALA A 355 5.00 -3.51 29.55
CA ALA A 355 5.93 -3.95 30.58
C ALA A 355 7.40 -3.77 30.18
N ASP A 356 7.73 -4.02 28.90
CA ASP A 356 9.11 -3.95 28.40
C ASP A 356 9.53 -2.53 28.00
N HIS A 357 8.60 -1.72 27.46
CA HIS A 357 8.93 -0.43 26.83
C HIS A 357 8.18 0.78 27.42
N GLY A 358 7.15 0.55 28.23
CA GLY A 358 6.31 1.57 28.82
C GLY A 358 6.65 1.89 30.27
N GLU A 359 5.79 2.71 30.90
CA GLU A 359 5.90 3.04 32.32
C GLU A 359 4.94 2.19 33.15
N ALA A 360 5.33 1.83 34.37
CA ALA A 360 4.52 1.00 35.29
C ALA A 360 3.06 1.47 35.47
N PRO A 361 2.74 2.79 35.55
CA PRO A 361 1.36 3.24 35.63
C PRO A 361 0.51 2.90 34.39
N LEU A 362 1.11 2.83 33.19
CA LEU A 362 0.39 2.43 31.98
C LEU A 362 0.00 0.96 32.03
N LEU A 363 0.85 0.12 32.61
CA LEU A 363 0.57 -1.30 32.79
C LEU A 363 -0.62 -1.52 33.75
N VAL A 364 -0.71 -0.73 34.81
CA VAL A 364 -1.87 -0.75 35.73
C VAL A 364 -3.14 -0.27 35.03
N ARG A 365 -3.08 0.82 34.26
CA ARG A 365 -4.23 1.33 33.50
C ARG A 365 -4.71 0.31 32.45
N HIS A 366 -3.81 -0.45 31.85
CA HIS A 366 -4.14 -1.55 30.94
C HIS A 366 -4.85 -2.71 31.64
N LEU A 367 -4.56 -2.94 32.92
CA LEU A 367 -5.33 -3.87 33.76
C LEU A 367 -6.76 -3.38 34.00
N GLU A 368 -6.93 -2.08 34.25
CA GLU A 368 -8.23 -1.46 34.51
C GLU A 368 -9.12 -1.40 33.25
N SER A 369 -8.52 -1.39 32.05
CA SER A 369 -9.25 -1.43 30.77
C SER A 369 -9.63 -2.85 30.32
N ALA A 370 -9.31 -3.88 31.10
CA ALA A 370 -9.61 -5.25 30.75
C ALA A 370 -11.13 -5.50 30.65
N VAL A 371 -11.53 -6.26 29.64
CA VAL A 371 -12.94 -6.45 29.25
C VAL A 371 -13.73 -7.31 30.27
N GLN A 372 -13.07 -7.96 31.22
CA GLN A 372 -13.75 -8.79 32.22
C GLN A 372 -14.32 -7.97 33.37
N ALA A 373 -15.52 -8.34 33.81
CA ALA A 373 -16.20 -7.67 34.94
C ALA A 373 -15.49 -7.87 36.29
N THR A 374 -14.63 -8.89 36.42
CA THR A 374 -13.88 -9.16 37.66
C THR A 374 -12.45 -9.61 37.38
N VAL A 375 -11.52 -9.23 38.27
CA VAL A 375 -10.10 -9.61 38.16
C VAL A 375 -9.86 -11.13 38.23
N PRO A 376 -10.55 -11.93 39.08
CA PRO A 376 -10.38 -13.39 39.06
C PRO A 376 -10.72 -14.01 37.70
N ALA A 377 -11.83 -13.59 37.07
CA ALA A 377 -12.21 -14.08 35.75
C ALA A 377 -11.17 -13.69 34.68
N LEU A 378 -10.63 -12.46 34.76
CA LEU A 378 -9.53 -12.04 33.88
C LEU A 378 -8.29 -12.92 34.06
N LEU A 379 -7.88 -13.19 35.30
CA LEU A 379 -6.73 -14.03 35.58
C LEU A 379 -6.93 -15.47 35.09
N ASP A 380 -8.14 -16.01 35.15
CA ASP A 380 -8.42 -17.34 34.59
C ASP A 380 -8.28 -17.36 33.07
N GLU A 381 -8.81 -16.35 32.37
CA GLU A 381 -8.67 -16.23 30.91
C GLU A 381 -7.22 -16.02 30.47
N VAL A 382 -6.49 -15.10 31.12
CA VAL A 382 -5.09 -14.80 30.81
C VAL A 382 -4.21 -16.04 30.98
N ARG A 383 -4.51 -16.90 31.95
CA ARG A 383 -3.78 -18.17 32.13
C ARG A 383 -4.11 -19.21 31.07
N ALA A 384 -5.34 -19.22 30.56
CA ALA A 384 -5.80 -20.21 29.59
C ALA A 384 -5.39 -19.89 28.13
N VAL A 385 -5.11 -18.63 27.81
CA VAL A 385 -4.88 -18.18 26.42
C VAL A 385 -3.56 -18.66 25.80
N GLY A 386 -2.63 -19.19 26.60
CA GLY A 386 -1.40 -19.79 26.10
C GLY A 386 -0.38 -18.78 25.53
N HIS A 387 -0.43 -17.51 25.92
CA HIS A 387 0.51 -16.50 25.44
C HIS A 387 1.93 -16.74 26.02
N PRO A 388 3.02 -16.73 25.22
CA PRO A 388 4.38 -17.02 25.70
C PRO A 388 4.87 -16.08 26.83
N ARG A 389 4.41 -14.82 26.80
CA ARG A 389 4.74 -13.78 27.79
C ARG A 389 3.82 -13.71 29.02
N THR A 390 2.91 -14.66 29.19
CA THR A 390 1.89 -14.63 30.27
C THR A 390 2.53 -14.48 31.65
N VAL A 391 3.55 -15.28 31.96
CA VAL A 391 4.20 -15.24 33.28
C VAL A 391 4.88 -13.89 33.52
N GLN A 392 5.62 -13.38 32.53
CA GLN A 392 6.34 -12.11 32.61
C GLN A 392 5.36 -10.95 32.82
N VAL A 393 4.25 -10.92 32.09
CA VAL A 393 3.19 -9.91 32.23
C VAL A 393 2.57 -9.94 33.62
N LEU A 394 2.21 -11.12 34.13
CA LEU A 394 1.63 -11.24 35.48
C LEU A 394 2.62 -10.81 36.56
N VAL A 395 3.90 -11.15 36.43
CA VAL A 395 4.94 -10.69 37.37
C VAL A 395 5.09 -9.16 37.33
N ALA A 396 5.14 -8.57 36.14
CA ALA A 396 5.24 -7.13 35.97
C ALA A 396 4.01 -6.40 36.54
N LEU A 397 2.81 -6.89 36.24
CA LEU A 397 1.55 -6.37 36.79
C LEU A 397 1.54 -6.41 38.31
N ALA A 398 1.95 -7.54 38.91
CA ALA A 398 2.00 -7.66 40.35
C ALA A 398 3.03 -6.74 41.02
N ALA A 399 4.12 -6.40 40.34
CA ALA A 399 5.12 -5.46 40.82
C ALA A 399 4.62 -4.00 40.71
N ALA A 400 3.83 -3.69 39.69
CA ALA A 400 3.32 -2.34 39.43
C ALA A 400 2.04 -2.00 40.22
N HIS A 401 1.23 -2.99 40.61
CA HIS A 401 -0.10 -2.75 41.17
C HIS A 401 -0.07 -2.14 42.58
N PRO A 402 -0.80 -1.02 42.83
CA PRO A 402 -0.78 -0.33 44.12
C PRO A 402 -1.52 -1.08 45.25
N ASP A 403 -2.56 -1.86 44.93
CA ASP A 403 -3.27 -2.69 45.90
C ASP A 403 -2.48 -3.99 46.22
N PRO A 404 -2.03 -4.19 47.47
CA PRO A 404 -1.28 -5.39 47.87
C PRO A 404 -2.10 -6.68 47.80
N ALA A 405 -3.44 -6.61 47.95
CA ALA A 405 -4.30 -7.79 47.82
C ALA A 405 -4.35 -8.27 46.36
N LEU A 406 -4.55 -7.33 45.43
CA LEU A 406 -4.54 -7.65 44.01
C LEU A 406 -3.16 -8.11 43.53
N ALA A 407 -2.09 -7.42 43.94
CA ALA A 407 -0.71 -7.81 43.63
C ALA A 407 -0.41 -9.25 44.08
N LYS A 408 -0.94 -9.67 45.25
CA LYS A 408 -0.81 -11.05 45.75
C LYS A 408 -1.61 -12.05 44.90
N ALA A 409 -2.81 -11.70 44.47
CA ALA A 409 -3.63 -12.54 43.59
C ALA A 409 -2.96 -12.75 42.22
N VAL A 410 -2.43 -11.68 41.61
CA VAL A 410 -1.70 -11.74 40.34
C VAL A 410 -0.41 -12.59 40.47
N ARG A 411 0.36 -12.45 41.56
CA ARG A 411 1.53 -13.32 41.83
C ARG A 411 1.15 -14.79 41.91
N ARG A 412 0.04 -15.10 42.58
CA ARG A 412 -0.46 -16.48 42.66
C ARG A 412 -0.81 -17.03 41.27
N ALA A 413 -1.45 -16.22 40.42
CA ALA A 413 -1.75 -16.60 39.05
C ALA A 413 -0.48 -16.88 38.23
N ALA A 414 0.54 -16.03 38.35
CA ALA A 414 1.83 -16.24 37.69
C ALA A 414 2.48 -17.58 38.09
N PHE A 415 2.47 -17.89 39.39
CA PHE A 415 3.00 -19.15 39.91
C PHE A 415 2.22 -20.38 39.40
N GLN A 416 0.90 -20.27 39.27
CA GLN A 416 0.05 -21.34 38.76
C GLN A 416 0.33 -21.66 37.28
N VAL A 417 0.62 -20.64 36.45
CA VAL A 417 1.04 -20.88 35.05
C VAL A 417 2.39 -21.56 35.00
N HIS A 418 3.34 -21.10 35.81
CA HIS A 418 4.69 -21.68 35.84
C HIS A 418 4.70 -23.14 36.31
N THR A 419 3.81 -23.51 37.22
CA THR A 419 3.71 -24.89 37.76
C THR A 419 2.81 -25.82 36.96
N GLY A 420 1.86 -25.28 36.18
CA GLY A 420 0.96 -26.05 35.31
C GLY A 420 1.49 -26.36 33.91
N GLY A 421 2.65 -25.82 33.53
CA GLY A 421 3.27 -25.98 32.21
C GLY A 421 4.36 -27.04 32.12
N SER A 422 4.21 -28.21 32.79
CA SER A 422 5.07 -29.38 32.58
C SER A 422 4.52 -30.32 31.53
#